data_AF-A0A4S0N523-F1
#
_entry.id   AF-A0A4S0N523-F1
#
_cell.length_a   1.000
_cell.length_b   1.000
_cell.length_c   1.000
_cell.angle_alpha   90.00
_cell.angle_beta   90.00
_cell.angle_gamma   90.00
#
_symmetry.space_group_name_H-M   'P 1'
#
loop_
_entity.id
_entity.type
_entity.pdbx_description
1 polymer ?
#
loop_
_entity_poly.entity_id
_entity_poly.type
_entity_poly.pdbx_seq_one_letter_code
_entity_poly.pdbx_strand_id
1 'polypeptide(L)'
;NHRMAGAVSEFDVVIRDRKGRGTTTIKDLRLPMPGRHNVSNATAAIAVAHELGLSAEAIKKGLSSFAGVKRRFTHTGSWDGVDIFDDYGHHPVEIAAVLKAARTATKGRVIAIAQPHRFTRLHDLFEEFSVCFNDADTVMVAPVYPAGEEPIEGVTSDALVS
;
A
#
# COMPACT_ATOMS: atom_id res chain seq x y z
N ASN A 1 20.14 -9.29 4.90
CA ASN A 1 20.36 -8.08 5.71
C ASN A 1 19.10 -7.21 5.75
N HIS A 2 17.98 -7.71 6.27
CA HIS A 2 16.79 -6.88 6.54
C HIS A 2 16.37 -7.16 7.98
N ARG A 3 16.20 -6.11 8.76
CA ARG A 3 15.77 -6.16 10.15
C ARG A 3 14.77 -5.03 10.40
N MET A 4 13.92 -5.22 11.42
CA MET A 4 12.95 -4.21 11.84
C MET A 4 13.45 -3.51 13.11
N ALA A 5 13.33 -2.20 13.15
CA ALA A 5 13.52 -1.37 14.34
C ALA A 5 12.24 -0.56 14.58
N GLY A 6 11.29 -1.13 15.33
CA GLY A 6 9.93 -0.59 15.43
C GLY A 6 9.22 -0.62 14.07
N ALA A 7 8.71 0.54 13.62
CA ALA A 7 8.08 0.70 12.30
C ALA A 7 9.08 0.96 11.16
N VAL A 8 10.39 0.98 11.44
CA VAL A 8 11.44 1.27 10.46
C VAL A 8 12.07 -0.03 9.95
N SER A 9 12.19 -0.17 8.63
CA SER A 9 12.99 -1.23 8.01
C SER A 9 14.44 -0.78 7.87
N GLU A 10 15.37 -1.58 8.37
CA GLU A 10 16.82 -1.39 8.19
C GLU A 10 17.40 -2.47 7.29
N PHE A 11 18.15 -2.09 6.28
CA PHE A 11 18.71 -3.04 5.31
C PHE A 11 19.94 -2.54 4.57
N ASP A 12 20.63 -3.45 3.91
CA ASP A 12 21.72 -3.14 2.97
C ASP A 12 21.29 -3.48 1.55
N VAL A 13 21.80 -2.72 0.58
CA VAL A 13 21.65 -3.02 -0.86
C VAL A 13 23.01 -3.23 -1.48
N VAL A 14 23.13 -4.30 -2.26
CA VAL A 14 24.32 -4.65 -3.03
C VAL A 14 23.97 -4.50 -4.51
N ILE A 15 24.64 -3.58 -5.20
CA ILE A 15 24.49 -3.32 -6.63
C ILE A 15 25.69 -3.92 -7.33
N ARG A 16 25.44 -4.81 -8.30
CA ARG A 16 26.50 -5.46 -9.09
C ARG A 16 26.47 -4.89 -10.50
N ASP A 17 27.62 -4.43 -11.00
CA ASP A 17 27.73 -4.05 -12.41
C ASP A 17 27.52 -5.31 -13.27
N ARG A 18 26.61 -5.23 -14.24
CA ARG A 18 26.31 -6.30 -15.19
C ARG A 18 27.54 -6.77 -15.98
N LYS A 19 28.51 -5.88 -16.22
CA LYS A 19 29.79 -6.19 -16.88
C LYS A 19 30.86 -6.73 -15.92
N GLY A 20 30.52 -6.99 -14.66
CA GLY A 20 31.43 -7.55 -13.65
C GLY A 20 32.51 -6.59 -13.15
N ARG A 21 32.40 -5.29 -13.45
CA ARG A 21 33.45 -4.28 -13.16
C ARG A 21 33.51 -3.83 -11.70
N GLY A 22 32.56 -4.26 -10.87
CA GLY A 22 32.55 -3.91 -9.46
C GLY A 22 31.24 -4.25 -8.76
N THR A 23 31.29 -4.18 -7.44
CA THR A 23 30.12 -4.29 -6.56
C THR A 23 30.10 -3.06 -5.65
N THR A 24 28.99 -2.32 -5.67
CA THR A 24 28.74 -1.21 -4.76
C THR A 24 27.81 -1.69 -3.66
N THR A 25 28.18 -1.49 -2.40
CA THR A 25 27.31 -1.81 -1.26
C THR A 25 26.92 -0.53 -0.55
N ILE A 26 25.61 -0.31 -0.41
CA ILE A 26 25.05 0.77 0.40
C ILE A 26 24.51 0.13 1.67
N LYS A 27 25.16 0.41 2.80
CA LYS A 27 24.82 -0.15 4.11
C LYS A 27 23.89 0.74 4.91
N ASP A 28 23.21 0.15 5.89
CA ASP A 28 22.46 0.85 6.94
C ASP A 28 21.38 1.81 6.39
N LEU A 29 20.72 1.40 5.31
CA LEU A 29 19.57 2.12 4.78
C LEU A 29 18.42 2.02 5.77
N ARG A 30 17.78 3.15 6.05
CA ARG A 30 16.59 3.24 6.90
C ARG A 30 15.41 3.68 6.05
N LEU A 31 14.35 2.87 6.05
CA LEU A 31 13.07 3.20 5.43
C LEU A 31 12.02 3.31 6.54
N PRO A 32 11.37 4.47 6.75
CA PRO A 32 10.29 4.68 7.71
C PRO A 32 8.97 3.95 7.38
N MET A 33 9.06 2.72 6.88
CA MET A 33 7.93 1.85 6.62
C MET A 33 8.27 0.40 6.94
N PRO A 34 7.33 -0.37 7.51
CA PRO A 34 7.48 -1.80 7.68
C PRO A 34 7.21 -2.55 6.36
N GLY A 35 7.69 -3.80 6.30
CA GLY A 35 7.29 -4.76 5.28
C GLY A 35 8.30 -4.98 4.16
N ARG A 36 8.46 -6.26 3.78
CA ARG A 36 9.39 -6.67 2.71
C ARG A 36 9.02 -6.10 1.33
N HIS A 37 7.74 -5.90 1.04
CA HIS A 37 7.30 -5.28 -0.21
C HIS A 37 7.80 -3.82 -0.31
N ASN A 38 7.78 -3.08 0.79
CA ASN A 38 8.32 -1.72 0.86
C ASN A 38 9.83 -1.68 0.70
N VAL A 39 10.55 -2.63 1.30
CA VAL A 39 11.99 -2.82 1.04
C VAL A 39 12.27 -3.15 -0.43
N SER A 40 11.43 -3.98 -1.06
CA SER A 40 11.53 -4.29 -2.50
C SER A 40 11.33 -3.03 -3.35
N ASN A 41 10.30 -2.23 -3.07
CA ASN A 41 10.03 -0.96 -3.75
C ASN A 41 11.20 0.02 -3.57
N ALA A 42 11.73 0.14 -2.34
CA ALA A 42 12.89 0.98 -2.06
C ALA A 42 14.14 0.49 -2.79
N THR A 43 14.35 -0.83 -2.90
CA THR A 43 15.48 -1.40 -3.65
C THR A 43 15.41 -1.03 -5.14
N ALA A 44 14.21 -1.07 -5.74
CA ALA A 44 14.02 -0.60 -7.11
C ALA A 44 14.35 0.89 -7.26
N ALA A 45 13.88 1.74 -6.34
CA ALA A 45 14.18 3.17 -6.34
C ALA A 45 15.69 3.46 -6.15
N ILE A 46 16.37 2.72 -5.27
CA ILE A 46 17.81 2.81 -5.04
C ILE A 46 18.58 2.48 -6.31
N ALA A 47 18.18 1.43 -7.04
CA ALA A 47 18.84 1.02 -8.28
C ALA A 47 18.75 2.14 -9.33
N VAL A 48 17.58 2.76 -9.50
CA VAL A 48 17.38 3.88 -10.42
C VAL A 48 18.21 5.11 -9.99
N ALA A 49 18.17 5.46 -8.70
CA ALA A 49 18.92 6.60 -8.17
C ALA A 49 20.43 6.42 -8.36
N HIS A 50 20.95 5.21 -8.14
CA HIS A 50 22.35 4.88 -8.36
C HIS A 50 22.75 5.02 -9.82
N GLU A 51 21.93 4.54 -10.76
CA GLU A 51 22.18 4.66 -12.19
C GLU A 51 22.17 6.12 -12.67
N LEU A 52 21.34 6.97 -12.03
CA LEU A 52 21.32 8.43 -12.25
C LEU A 52 22.51 9.16 -11.60
N GLY A 53 23.43 8.44 -10.95
CA GLY A 53 24.65 9.00 -10.37
C GLY A 53 24.47 9.64 -8.99
N LEU A 54 23.38 9.39 -8.28
CA LEU A 54 23.22 9.87 -6.90
C LEU A 54 24.21 9.17 -5.97
N SER A 55 24.78 9.94 -5.04
CA SER A 55 25.68 9.39 -4.02
C SER A 55 24.91 8.51 -3.02
N ALA A 56 25.61 7.56 -2.40
CA ALA A 56 25.04 6.70 -1.36
C ALA A 56 24.43 7.51 -0.20
N GLU A 57 25.06 8.63 0.17
CA GLU A 57 24.56 9.53 1.22
C GLU A 57 23.28 10.27 0.80
N ALA A 58 23.17 10.70 -0.45
CA ALA A 58 21.93 11.29 -0.97
C ALA A 58 20.78 10.26 -0.97
N ILE A 59 21.05 9.01 -1.36
CA ILE A 59 20.08 7.92 -1.35
C ILE A 59 19.61 7.61 0.09
N LYS A 60 20.54 7.46 1.04
CA LYS A 60 20.21 7.24 2.47
C LYS A 60 19.36 8.38 3.02
N LYS A 61 19.72 9.62 2.73
CA LYS A 61 18.97 10.81 3.16
C LYS A 61 17.56 10.80 2.60
N GLY A 62 17.40 10.58 1.29
CA GLY A 62 16.09 10.52 0.65
C GLY A 62 15.17 9.46 1.25
N LEU A 63 15.68 8.23 1.43
CA LEU A 63 14.90 7.14 2.01
C LEU A 63 14.52 7.37 3.47
N SER A 64 15.46 7.84 4.29
CA SER A 64 15.19 8.11 5.72
C SER A 64 14.21 9.26 5.92
N SER A 65 14.13 10.20 4.97
CA SER A 65 13.14 11.29 4.96
C SER A 65 11.79 10.91 4.37
N PHE A 66 11.61 9.67 3.91
CA PHE A 66 10.36 9.24 3.31
C PHE A 66 9.24 9.23 4.34
N ALA A 67 8.30 10.18 4.21
CA ALA A 67 7.19 10.37 5.15
C ALA A 67 6.02 9.39 4.95
N GLY A 68 6.18 8.39 4.08
CA GLY A 68 5.08 7.56 3.61
C GLY A 68 4.44 8.10 2.35
N VAL A 69 3.49 7.34 1.82
CA VAL A 69 2.61 7.79 0.73
C VAL A 69 1.28 8.15 1.37
N LYS A 70 0.77 9.36 1.10
CA LYS A 70 -0.62 9.68 1.45
C LYS A 70 -1.54 8.60 0.88
N ARG A 71 -2.58 8.24 1.62
CA ARG A 71 -3.55 7.19 1.23
C ARG A 71 -2.94 5.78 1.24
N ARG A 72 -2.03 5.50 2.17
CA ARG A 72 -1.62 4.12 2.52
C ARG A 72 -1.72 3.95 4.03
N PHE A 73 -2.85 3.39 4.45
CA PHE A 73 -3.31 3.25 5.83
C PHE A 73 -3.04 4.51 6.67
N THR A 74 -3.32 5.66 6.09
CA THR A 74 -2.93 6.96 6.63
C THR A 74 -3.98 7.39 7.64
N HIS A 75 -3.59 7.58 8.91
CA HIS A 75 -4.45 8.21 9.91
C HIS A 75 -4.72 9.66 9.50
N THR A 76 -5.98 9.98 9.23
CA THR A 76 -6.41 11.32 8.79
C THR A 76 -6.97 12.16 9.91
N GLY A 77 -7.30 11.54 11.04
CA GLY A 77 -7.76 12.20 12.25
C GLY A 77 -8.60 11.28 13.11
N SER A 78 -9.14 11.85 14.18
CA SER A 78 -10.05 11.16 15.10
C SER A 78 -11.24 12.06 15.42
N TRP A 79 -12.42 11.49 15.56
CA TRP A 79 -13.64 12.22 15.93
C TRP A 79 -14.50 11.35 16.84
N ASP A 80 -14.94 11.91 17.98
CA ASP A 80 -15.76 11.22 18.99
C ASP A 80 -15.25 9.81 19.37
N GLY A 81 -13.93 9.68 19.51
CA GLY A 81 -13.27 8.42 19.88
C GLY A 81 -13.16 7.39 18.73
N VAL A 82 -13.48 7.78 17.50
CA VAL A 82 -13.30 6.99 16.28
C VAL A 82 -12.07 7.48 15.52
N ASP A 83 -11.14 6.58 15.24
CA ASP A 83 -10.00 6.87 14.37
C ASP A 83 -10.37 6.68 12.90
N ILE A 84 -9.95 7.62 12.06
CA ILE A 84 -10.27 7.68 10.64
C ILE A 84 -8.98 7.42 9.85
N PHE A 85 -9.04 6.47 8.92
CA PHE A 85 -7.91 6.09 8.08
C PHE A 85 -8.30 6.18 6.60
N ASP A 86 -7.36 6.61 5.75
CA ASP A 86 -7.50 6.66 4.30
C ASP A 86 -6.48 5.71 3.63
N ASP A 87 -6.96 4.89 2.69
CA ASP A 87 -6.15 4.00 1.85
C ASP A 87 -6.59 4.07 0.37
N TYR A 88 -5.62 3.91 -0.53
CA TYR A 88 -5.80 3.89 -1.98
C TYR A 88 -6.15 2.51 -2.54
N GLY A 89 -6.11 1.47 -1.69
CA GLY A 89 -6.39 0.09 -2.05
C GLY A 89 -7.70 -0.01 -2.81
N HIS A 90 -7.61 -0.48 -4.05
CA HIS A 90 -8.76 -0.60 -4.96
C HIS A 90 -8.80 -1.96 -5.64
N HIS A 91 -7.79 -2.81 -5.40
CA HIS A 91 -7.80 -4.22 -5.72
C HIS A 91 -8.23 -5.04 -4.48
N PRO A 92 -8.99 -6.14 -4.62
CA PRO A 92 -9.45 -6.97 -3.49
C PRO A 92 -8.33 -7.38 -2.51
N VAL A 93 -7.16 -7.77 -3.05
CA VAL A 93 -5.96 -8.10 -2.25
C VAL A 93 -5.48 -6.93 -1.39
N GLU A 94 -5.50 -5.70 -1.91
CA GLU A 94 -5.09 -4.51 -1.14
C GLU A 94 -6.12 -4.20 -0.04
N ILE A 95 -7.41 -4.28 -0.36
CA ILE A 95 -8.51 -4.04 0.58
C ILE A 95 -8.45 -5.02 1.75
N ALA A 96 -8.31 -6.32 1.45
CA ALA A 96 -8.19 -7.35 2.49
C ALA A 96 -6.96 -7.12 3.37
N ALA A 97 -5.82 -6.71 2.80
CA ALA A 97 -4.62 -6.41 3.58
C ALA A 97 -4.83 -5.22 4.54
N VAL A 98 -5.52 -4.18 4.08
CA VAL A 98 -5.87 -2.99 4.88
C VAL A 98 -6.82 -3.35 6.02
N LEU A 99 -7.88 -4.10 5.74
CA LEU A 99 -8.86 -4.48 6.75
C LEU A 99 -8.28 -5.43 7.79
N LYS A 100 -7.41 -6.35 7.38
CA LYS A 100 -6.64 -7.17 8.32
C LYS A 100 -5.76 -6.33 9.23
N ALA A 101 -5.06 -5.33 8.69
CA ALA A 101 -4.27 -4.41 9.50
C ALA A 101 -5.14 -3.64 10.50
N ALA A 102 -6.29 -3.10 10.05
CA ALA A 102 -7.26 -2.41 10.91
C ALA A 102 -7.78 -3.32 12.03
N ARG A 103 -8.17 -4.56 11.70
CA ARG A 103 -8.65 -5.55 12.67
C ARG A 103 -7.62 -5.87 13.73
N THR A 104 -6.34 -5.92 13.36
CA THR A 104 -5.26 -6.18 14.32
C THR A 104 -4.97 -4.97 15.21
N ALA A 105 -5.29 -3.76 14.75
CA ALA A 105 -5.01 -2.51 15.44
C ALA A 105 -6.06 -2.11 16.49
N THR A 106 -7.27 -2.70 16.44
CA THR A 106 -8.36 -2.34 17.37
C THR A 106 -9.13 -3.53 17.90
N LYS A 107 -9.66 -3.39 19.11
CA LYS A 107 -10.69 -4.30 19.67
C LYS A 107 -12.12 -3.79 19.43
N GLY A 108 -12.25 -2.57 18.90
CA GLY A 108 -13.52 -1.96 18.55
C GLY A 108 -14.05 -2.43 17.19
N ARG A 109 -15.05 -1.70 16.68
CA ARG A 109 -15.61 -1.98 15.35
C ARG A 109 -14.71 -1.45 14.25
N VAL A 110 -14.53 -2.23 13.18
CA VAL A 110 -13.92 -1.80 11.92
C VAL A 110 -15.04 -1.50 10.93
N ILE A 111 -15.11 -0.27 10.45
CA ILE A 111 -16.08 0.19 9.46
C ILE A 111 -15.32 0.45 8.16
N ALA A 112 -15.63 -0.31 7.11
CA ALA A 112 -15.06 -0.14 5.78
C ALA A 112 -15.98 0.74 4.93
N ILE A 113 -15.44 1.86 4.42
CA ILE A 113 -16.12 2.70 3.42
C ILE A 113 -15.33 2.57 2.13
N ALA A 114 -15.89 1.90 1.13
CA ALA A 114 -15.21 1.55 -0.11
C ALA A 114 -15.90 2.20 -1.31
N GLN A 115 -15.10 2.66 -2.28
CA GLN A 115 -15.58 3.10 -3.59
C GLN A 115 -14.92 2.24 -4.66
N PRO A 116 -15.66 1.30 -5.31
CA PRO A 116 -15.12 0.53 -6.41
C PRO A 116 -14.65 1.45 -7.54
N HIS A 117 -13.49 1.15 -8.11
CA HIS A 117 -12.85 1.98 -9.14
C HIS A 117 -12.79 1.22 -10.46
N ARG A 118 -13.45 1.76 -11.50
CA ARG A 118 -13.69 1.18 -12.85
C ARG A 118 -14.73 0.06 -12.84
N PHE A 119 -15.59 0.03 -13.87
CA PHE A 119 -16.58 -1.02 -14.06
C PHE A 119 -15.91 -2.33 -14.49
N THR A 120 -14.96 -2.26 -15.42
CA THR A 120 -14.21 -3.43 -15.90
C THR A 120 -13.53 -4.20 -14.75
N ARG A 121 -12.89 -3.48 -13.82
CA ARG A 121 -12.27 -4.11 -12.65
C ARG A 121 -13.29 -4.77 -11.73
N LEU A 122 -14.41 -4.11 -11.45
CA LEU A 122 -15.44 -4.67 -10.59
C LEU A 122 -16.07 -5.92 -11.24
N HIS A 123 -16.28 -5.89 -12.54
CA HIS A 123 -16.75 -7.03 -13.33
C HIS A 123 -15.77 -8.21 -13.24
N ASP A 124 -14.50 -7.97 -13.56
CA ASP A 124 -13.49 -9.04 -13.70
C ASP A 124 -13.13 -9.70 -12.37
N LEU A 125 -13.33 -9.00 -11.24
CA LEU A 125 -12.94 -9.44 -9.90
C LEU A 125 -14.13 -9.47 -8.93
N PHE A 126 -15.35 -9.66 -9.45
CA PHE A 126 -16.59 -9.50 -8.70
C PHE A 126 -16.64 -10.42 -7.47
N GLU A 127 -16.27 -11.69 -7.66
CA GLU A 127 -16.23 -12.70 -6.59
C GLU A 127 -15.16 -12.38 -5.55
N GLU A 128 -14.00 -11.88 -5.96
CA GLU A 128 -12.96 -11.46 -5.02
C GLU A 128 -13.38 -10.23 -4.22
N PHE A 129 -14.10 -9.29 -4.83
CA PHE A 129 -14.64 -8.13 -4.13
C PHE A 129 -15.67 -8.53 -3.08
N SER A 130 -16.54 -9.51 -3.36
CA SER A 130 -17.61 -9.91 -2.43
C SER A 130 -17.05 -10.48 -1.11
N VAL A 131 -15.85 -11.07 -1.14
CA VAL A 131 -15.21 -11.68 0.04
C VAL A 131 -14.09 -10.85 0.68
N CYS A 132 -13.56 -9.82 0.00
CA CYS A 132 -12.40 -9.08 0.51
C CYS A 132 -12.67 -8.22 1.75
N PHE A 133 -13.95 -8.04 2.11
CA PHE A 133 -14.38 -7.20 3.23
C PHE A 133 -14.58 -7.95 4.56
N ASN A 134 -14.33 -9.26 4.61
CA ASN A 134 -14.66 -10.13 5.76
C ASN A 134 -14.07 -9.71 7.11
N ASP A 135 -12.98 -8.92 7.14
CA ASP A 135 -12.37 -8.41 8.37
C ASP A 135 -13.07 -7.14 8.91
N ALA A 136 -14.06 -6.58 8.22
CA ALA A 136 -14.86 -5.44 8.66
C ALA A 136 -16.17 -5.87 9.36
N ASP A 137 -16.59 -5.12 10.38
CA ASP A 137 -17.89 -5.34 11.04
C ASP A 137 -19.05 -4.67 10.29
N THR A 138 -18.72 -3.66 9.47
CA THR A 138 -19.70 -2.92 8.68
C THR A 138 -19.03 -2.48 7.38
N VAL A 139 -19.73 -2.65 6.27
CA VAL A 139 -19.26 -2.27 4.94
C VAL A 139 -20.26 -1.29 4.33
N MET A 140 -19.76 -0.17 3.85
CA MET A 140 -20.51 0.82 3.08
C MET A 140 -19.84 0.96 1.72
N VAL A 141 -20.58 0.69 0.65
CA VAL A 141 -20.06 0.76 -0.71
C VAL A 141 -20.68 1.96 -1.40
N ALA A 142 -19.83 2.91 -1.81
CA ALA A 142 -20.23 4.05 -2.62
C ALA A 142 -20.44 3.63 -4.09
N PRO A 143 -21.16 4.42 -4.91
CA PRO A 143 -21.30 4.16 -6.34
C PRO A 143 -19.94 4.00 -7.03
N VAL A 144 -19.88 3.11 -8.02
CA VAL A 144 -18.67 2.82 -8.79
C VAL A 144 -18.13 4.11 -9.41
N TYR A 145 -16.85 4.41 -9.16
CA TYR A 145 -16.17 5.51 -9.82
C TYR A 145 -15.75 5.09 -11.24
N PRO A 146 -16.31 5.70 -12.30
CA PRO A 146 -16.18 5.20 -13.67
C PRO A 146 -14.76 5.31 -14.23
N ALA A 147 -14.00 6.33 -13.81
CA ALA A 147 -12.68 6.65 -14.37
C ALA A 147 -12.63 6.68 -15.92
N GLY A 148 -13.72 7.13 -16.55
CA GLY A 148 -13.88 7.23 -18.00
C GLY A 148 -14.49 6.00 -18.68
N GLU A 149 -14.90 4.98 -17.92
CA GLU A 149 -15.59 3.81 -18.46
C GLU A 149 -17.11 4.01 -18.49
N GLU A 150 -17.74 3.46 -19.53
CA GLU A 150 -19.19 3.32 -19.59
C GLU A 150 -19.68 2.27 -18.58
N PRO A 151 -20.85 2.45 -17.97
CA PRO A 151 -21.46 1.46 -17.09
C PRO A 151 -21.61 0.09 -17.77
N ILE A 152 -21.34 -0.98 -17.02
CA ILE A 152 -21.57 -2.35 -17.45
C ILE A 152 -22.82 -2.87 -16.73
N GLU A 153 -23.75 -3.47 -17.48
CA GLU A 153 -24.99 -4.02 -16.93
C GLU A 153 -24.69 -5.08 -15.86
N GLY A 154 -25.37 -5.00 -14.71
CA GLY A 154 -25.16 -5.89 -13.57
C GLY A 154 -23.94 -5.57 -12.69
N VAL A 155 -23.08 -4.62 -13.09
CA VAL A 155 -21.84 -4.28 -12.38
C VAL A 155 -22.05 -3.00 -11.59
N THR A 156 -22.70 -3.13 -10.44
CA THR A 156 -23.05 -2.00 -9.57
C THR A 156 -22.56 -2.20 -8.14
N SER A 157 -22.48 -1.11 -7.37
CA SER A 157 -22.24 -1.18 -5.93
C SER A 157 -23.31 -2.00 -5.21
N ASP A 158 -24.56 -1.93 -5.68
CA ASP A 158 -25.70 -2.61 -5.08
C ASP A 158 -25.61 -4.12 -5.27
N ALA A 159 -25.19 -4.57 -6.46
CA ALA A 159 -24.94 -5.99 -6.73
C ALA A 159 -23.82 -6.56 -5.84
N LEU A 160 -22.86 -5.73 -5.43
CA LEU A 160 -21.75 -6.16 -4.57
C LEU A 160 -22.18 -6.38 -3.10
N VAL A 161 -23.25 -5.72 -2.65
CA VAL A 161 -23.71 -5.76 -1.25
C VAL A 161 -25.01 -6.53 -1.05
N SER A 162 -25.57 -7.11 -2.12
CA SER A 162 -26.78 -7.95 -2.11
C SER A 162 -26.47 -9.39 -1.78
#